data_AF-A0A0W1AJR9-F1
#
_entry.id   AF-A0A0W1AJR9-F1
#
_cell.length_a   1.000
_cell.length_b   1.000
_cell.length_c   1.000
_cell.angle_alpha   90.00
_cell.angle_beta   90.00
_cell.angle_gamma   90.00
#
_symmetry.space_group_name_H-M   'P 1'
#
loop_
_entity.id
_entity.type
_entity.pdbx_description
1 polymer ?
#
loop_
_entity_poly.entity_id
_entity_poly.type
_entity_poly.pdbx_seq_one_letter_code
_entity_poly.pdbx_strand_id
1 'polypeptide(L)'
;MKTTSRTEKKYHAFDSSPRCVARTKGNNGIPCRCPGMTGKNHCLIHGCAKGSGAPRCSANALKHGRTTAQVKAFRIKIRGII
;
A
#
# COMPACT_ATOMS: atom_id res chain seq x y z
N MET A 1 -22.61 29.74 0.06
CA MET A 1 -22.12 30.05 1.43
C MET A 1 -20.82 29.30 1.67
N LYS A 2 -19.71 30.00 1.91
CA LYS A 2 -18.52 29.35 2.50
C LYS A 2 -18.69 29.41 4.01
N THR A 3 -19.00 28.29 4.63
CA THR A 3 -19.36 28.15 6.06
C THR A 3 -18.17 28.21 7.02
N THR A 4 -16.98 28.56 6.53
CA THR A 4 -15.77 28.60 7.37
C THR A 4 -15.22 30.01 7.46
N SER A 5 -15.00 30.47 8.69
CA SER A 5 -14.32 31.71 9.04
C SER A 5 -12.97 31.80 8.31
N ARG A 6 -12.62 32.99 7.77
CA ARG A 6 -11.33 33.24 7.11
C ARG A 6 -10.16 33.27 8.10
N THR A 7 -10.45 33.48 9.38
CA THR A 7 -9.48 33.78 10.43
C THR A 7 -9.09 32.53 11.24
N GLU A 8 -9.89 31.47 11.18
CA GLU A 8 -9.65 30.24 11.95
C GLU A 8 -8.60 29.34 11.29
N LYS A 9 -7.75 28.75 12.14
CA LYS A 9 -6.72 27.80 11.70
C LYS A 9 -7.40 26.51 11.23
N LYS A 10 -7.30 26.23 9.93
CA LYS A 10 -7.89 25.03 9.32
C LYS A 10 -7.03 23.81 9.65
N TYR A 11 -7.66 22.79 10.23
CA TYR A 11 -7.07 21.48 10.41
C TYR A 11 -7.50 20.56 9.28
N HIS A 12 -6.53 19.88 8.67
CA HIS A 12 -6.77 18.88 7.64
C HIS A 12 -6.66 17.48 8.21
N ALA A 13 -7.45 16.54 7.70
CA ALA A 13 -7.42 15.14 8.12
C ALA A 13 -6.03 14.48 8.00
N PHE A 14 -5.15 15.04 7.17
CA PHE A 14 -3.81 14.52 6.90
C PHE A 14 -2.72 15.15 7.75
N ASP A 15 -3.03 16.10 8.64
CA ASP A 15 -2.02 16.78 9.45
C ASP A 15 -1.39 15.83 10.47
N SER A 16 -2.20 14.98 11.11
CA SER A 16 -1.77 13.94 12.06
C SER A 16 -1.36 12.62 11.41
N SER A 17 -1.51 12.48 10.09
CA SER A 17 -1.17 11.25 9.39
C SER A 17 0.37 11.07 9.30
N PRO A 18 0.89 9.84 9.51
CA PRO A 18 2.31 9.56 9.30
C PRO A 18 2.71 9.88 7.84
N ARG A 19 3.95 10.32 7.63
CA ARG A 19 4.46 10.66 6.29
C ARG A 19 4.97 9.43 5.58
N CYS A 20 4.92 9.46 4.25
CA CYS A 20 5.45 8.39 3.42
C CYS A 20 6.96 8.23 3.59
N VAL A 21 7.41 7.00 3.79
CA VAL A 21 8.84 6.68 4.01
C VAL A 21 9.68 6.60 2.72
N ALA A 22 9.06 6.71 1.54
CA ALA A 22 9.78 6.67 0.27
C ALA A 22 10.58 7.96 0.03
N ARG A 23 11.67 7.85 -0.71
CA ARG A 23 12.49 8.99 -1.15
C ARG A 23 12.20 9.27 -2.62
N THR A 24 11.88 10.52 -2.95
CA THR A 24 11.51 10.89 -4.33
C THR A 24 12.74 11.11 -5.18
N LYS A 25 12.83 10.41 -6.33
CA LYS A 25 13.94 10.58 -7.30
C LYS A 25 14.01 12.01 -7.85
N GLY A 26 12.86 12.63 -8.15
CA GLY A 26 12.80 13.97 -8.76
C GLY A 26 13.10 15.15 -7.82
N ASN A 27 13.23 14.91 -6.51
CA ASN A 27 13.54 15.94 -5.53
C ASN A 27 14.83 15.59 -4.78
N ASN A 28 15.87 15.20 -5.52
CA ASN A 28 17.21 14.88 -4.97
C ASN A 28 17.19 13.84 -3.83
N GLY A 29 16.26 12.89 -3.89
CA GLY A 29 16.13 11.88 -2.85
C GLY A 29 15.61 12.42 -1.52
N ILE A 30 14.94 13.57 -1.48
CA ILE A 30 14.27 14.04 -0.26
C ILE A 30 13.11 13.08 0.10
N PRO A 31 12.84 12.86 1.40
CA PRO A 31 11.69 12.06 1.83
C PRO A 31 10.36 12.61 1.31
N CYS A 32 9.44 11.71 0.97
CA CYS A 32 8.13 12.05 0.48
C CYS A 32 7.30 12.76 1.57
N ARG A 33 6.73 13.92 1.25
CA ARG A 33 5.88 14.70 2.18
C ARG A 33 4.40 14.30 2.14
N CYS A 34 4.01 13.43 1.21
CA CYS A 34 2.63 12.95 1.11
C CYS A 34 2.25 12.16 2.37
N PRO A 35 0.99 12.25 2.82
CA PRO A 35 0.50 11.40 3.90
C PRO A 35 0.57 9.93 3.48
N GLY A 36 0.96 9.08 4.43
CA GLY A 36 0.87 7.64 4.33
C GLY A 36 -0.59 7.20 4.28
N MET A 37 -0.84 6.11 3.56
CA MET A 37 -2.18 5.53 3.56
C MET A 37 -2.47 4.86 4.90
N THR A 38 -3.72 4.88 5.37
CA THR A 38 -4.11 4.28 6.65
C THR A 38 -3.61 2.83 6.76
N GLY A 39 -2.87 2.53 7.82
CA GLY A 39 -2.29 1.21 8.07
C GLY A 39 -1.10 0.83 7.19
N LYS A 40 -0.54 1.78 6.42
CA LYS A 40 0.63 1.57 5.55
C LYS A 40 1.64 2.69 5.68
N ASN A 41 2.91 2.39 5.39
CA ASN A 41 4.02 3.34 5.52
C ASN A 41 4.26 4.17 4.26
N HIS A 42 3.62 3.84 3.12
CA HIS A 42 3.80 4.55 1.86
C HIS A 42 2.52 5.30 1.43
N CYS A 43 2.70 6.36 0.63
CA CYS A 43 1.58 7.08 0.05
C CYS A 43 1.02 6.34 -1.17
N LEU A 44 -0.14 6.81 -1.66
CA LEU A 44 -0.80 6.25 -2.85
C LEU A 44 0.16 6.16 -4.05
N ILE A 45 0.96 7.21 -4.28
CA ILE A 45 1.89 7.34 -5.41
C ILE A 45 3.08 6.38 -5.27
N HIS A 46 3.60 6.18 -4.06
CA HIS A 46 4.75 5.33 -3.78
C HIS A 46 4.35 3.88 -3.43
N GLY A 47 3.36 3.32 -4.13
CA GLY A 47 3.06 1.89 -4.05
C GLY A 47 2.04 1.47 -2.98
N CYS A 48 1.12 2.37 -2.59
CA CYS A 48 -0.06 2.00 -1.80
C CYS A 48 -1.39 2.12 -2.55
N ALA A 49 -1.37 2.46 -3.84
CA ALA A 49 -2.56 2.45 -4.70
C ALA A 49 -3.30 1.10 -4.67
N LYS A 50 -4.61 1.12 -4.94
CA LYS A 50 -5.36 -0.12 -5.06
C LYS A 50 -4.76 -0.98 -6.19
N GLY A 51 -4.43 -2.23 -5.90
CA GLY A 51 -3.76 -3.10 -6.86
C GLY A 51 -2.26 -2.87 -7.02
N SER A 52 -1.64 -1.98 -6.21
CA SER A 52 -0.18 -1.84 -6.19
C SER A 52 0.50 -3.03 -5.52
N GLY A 53 1.64 -3.44 -6.07
CA GLY A 53 2.41 -4.58 -5.61
C GLY A 53 2.16 -5.83 -6.46
N ALA A 54 3.04 -6.82 -6.31
CA ALA A 54 2.93 -8.06 -7.08
C ALA A 54 1.64 -8.82 -6.71
N PRO A 55 0.90 -9.37 -7.69
CA PRO A 55 -0.25 -10.19 -7.40
C PRO A 55 0.17 -11.43 -6.61
N ARG A 56 -0.66 -11.82 -5.65
CA ARG A 56 -0.45 -13.08 -4.93
C ARG A 56 -0.46 -14.21 -5.95
N CYS A 57 0.54 -15.09 -5.87
CA CYS A 57 0.69 -16.24 -6.77
C CYS A 57 1.00 -15.88 -8.25
N SER A 58 1.67 -14.75 -8.50
CA SER A 58 2.19 -14.41 -9.84
C SER A 58 3.01 -15.55 -10.44
N ALA A 59 2.69 -15.96 -11.67
CA ALA A 59 3.49 -16.93 -12.43
C ALA A 59 4.87 -16.37 -12.82
N ASN A 60 4.94 -15.05 -13.07
CA ASN A 60 6.16 -14.36 -13.52
C ASN A 60 7.25 -14.26 -12.44
N ALA A 61 6.89 -14.37 -11.16
CA ALA A 61 7.82 -14.29 -10.02
C ALA A 61 7.94 -15.64 -9.28
N LEU A 62 7.74 -16.75 -9.98
CA LEU A 62 7.74 -18.08 -9.39
C LEU A 62 9.18 -18.55 -9.08
N LYS A 63 9.50 -18.73 -7.79
CA LYS A 63 10.83 -19.23 -7.36
C LYS A 63 10.89 -20.76 -7.22
N HIS A 64 9.93 -21.34 -6.51
CA HIS A 64 10.01 -22.73 -6.01
C HIS A 64 8.70 -23.52 -6.14
N GLY A 65 7.68 -23.03 -6.87
CA GLY A 65 6.43 -23.79 -7.11
C GLY A 65 5.45 -23.88 -5.92
N ARG A 66 5.95 -23.89 -4.67
CA ARG A 66 5.17 -24.16 -3.44
C ARG A 66 3.98 -23.24 -3.19
N THR A 67 4.00 -22.03 -3.76
CA THR A 67 2.97 -21.00 -3.57
C THR A 67 2.06 -20.80 -4.78
N THR A 68 2.13 -21.67 -5.81
CA THR A 68 1.22 -21.61 -6.95
C THR A 68 -0.23 -21.86 -6.54
N ALA A 69 -1.16 -21.38 -7.36
CA ALA A 69 -2.59 -21.63 -7.16
C ALA A 69 -2.90 -23.14 -7.14
N GLN A 70 -2.29 -23.91 -8.04
CA GLN A 70 -2.44 -25.37 -8.14
C GLN A 70 -2.00 -26.09 -6.85
N VAL A 71 -0.80 -25.78 -6.34
CA VAL A 71 -0.28 -26.41 -5.11
C VAL A 71 -1.12 -26.04 -3.89
N LYS A 72 -1.62 -24.79 -3.82
CA LYS A 72 -2.54 -24.38 -2.74
C LYS A 72 -3.86 -25.14 -2.81
N ALA A 73 -4.47 -25.26 -4.00
CA ALA A 73 -5.70 -26.01 -4.18
C ALA A 73 -5.53 -27.48 -3.80
N PHE A 74 -4.41 -28.10 -4.17
CA PHE A 74 -4.08 -29.47 -3.78
C PHE A 74 -3.96 -29.64 -2.25
N ARG A 75 -3.27 -28.72 -1.57
CA ARG A 75 -3.14 -28.74 -0.10
C ARG A 75 -4.49 -28.59 0.61
N ILE A 76 -5.38 -27.74 0.09
CA ILE A 76 -6.74 -27.58 0.64
C ILE A 76 -7.52 -28.90 0.49
N LYS A 77 -7.45 -29.56 -0.68
CA LYS A 77 -8.10 -30.85 -0.92
C LYS A 77 -7.60 -31.94 0.04
N ILE A 78 -6.28 -32.11 0.19
CA ILE A 78 -5.69 -33.09 1.11
C ILE A 78 -6.14 -32.84 2.55
N ARG A 79 -6.17 -31.58 2.98
CA ARG A 79 -6.60 -31.22 4.35
C ARG A 79 -8.07 -31.54 4.64
N GLY A 80 -8.90 -31.72 3.61
CA GLY A 80 -10.29 -32.16 3.78
C GLY A 80 -10.45 -33.69 3.78
N ILE A 81 -9.39 -34.44 3.51
CA ILE A 81 -9.37 -35.91 3.46
C ILE A 81 -8.81 -36.50 4.76
N ILE A 82 -7.96 -35.74 5.47
CA ILE A 82 -7.43 -36.05 6.80
C ILE A 82 -8.33 -35.38 7.84
#